data_AF-A0A947AXM0-F1
#
_entry.id   AF-A0A947AXM0-F1
#
_cell.length_a   1.000
_cell.length_b   1.000
_cell.length_c   1.000
_cell.angle_alpha   90.00
_cell.angle_beta   90.00
_cell.angle_gamma   90.00
#
_symmetry.space_group_name_H-M   'P 1'
#
loop_
_entity.id
_entity.type
_entity.pdbx_description
1 polymer ?
#
loop_
_entity_poly.entity_id
_entity_poly.type
_entity_poly.pdbx_seq_one_letter_code
_entity_poly.pdbx_strand_id
1 'polypeptide(L)'
;MKNLMRTFVAISILLLIGCNETPPTEPIPVLEKFCNPIKEVINICCSVQDPMAGACQVMGEVTYTHEIIDLQSTQSEISLVRVQIEMEAELCDMFGMIHPPWGIVGSSVDFVYVSEEGVYLLQKAYPICNRNQCVLIVQYLVTTEGVGIPNMWVMQIDKDT
;
A
#
# COMPACT_ATOMS: atom_id res chain seq x y z
N MET A 1 0.27 -32.79 81.88
CA MET A 1 1.01 -32.26 80.71
C MET A 1 0.63 -32.98 79.39
N LYS A 2 -0.66 -33.15 79.07
CA LYS A 2 -1.11 -33.75 77.79
C LYS A 2 -1.73 -32.76 76.81
N ASN A 3 -2.06 -31.56 77.29
CA ASN A 3 -2.77 -30.54 76.49
C ASN A 3 -1.83 -29.51 75.84
N LEU A 4 -0.54 -29.49 76.18
CA LEU A 4 0.45 -28.57 75.62
C LEU A 4 1.05 -29.05 74.29
N MET A 5 1.15 -30.38 74.09
CA MET A 5 1.68 -30.97 72.84
C MET A 5 0.68 -30.89 71.67
N ARG A 6 -0.62 -30.82 71.94
CA ARG A 6 -1.65 -30.74 70.88
C ARG A 6 -1.70 -29.37 70.20
N THR A 7 -1.36 -28.31 70.93
CA THR A 7 -1.38 -26.93 70.41
C THR A 7 -0.21 -26.64 69.47
N PHE A 8 0.94 -27.30 69.66
CA PHE A 8 2.10 -27.09 68.79
C PHE A 8 1.91 -27.70 67.39
N VAL A 9 1.24 -28.85 67.27
CA VAL A 9 1.01 -29.52 65.98
C VAL A 9 0.03 -28.74 65.09
N ALA A 10 -0.96 -28.05 65.68
CA ALA A 10 -1.92 -27.26 64.92
C ALA A 10 -1.31 -25.97 64.33
N ILE A 11 -0.31 -25.37 65.00
CA ILE A 11 0.35 -24.14 64.54
C ILE A 11 1.34 -24.43 63.40
N SER A 12 1.98 -25.59 63.40
CA SER A 12 2.94 -25.97 62.34
C SER A 12 2.29 -26.22 60.97
N ILE A 13 1.00 -26.58 60.92
CA ILE A 13 0.29 -26.85 59.67
C ILE A 13 -0.16 -25.56 58.98
N LEU A 14 -0.40 -24.48 59.73
CA LEU A 14 -0.83 -23.19 59.18
C LEU A 14 0.30 -22.36 58.52
N LEU A 15 1.57 -22.73 58.73
CA LEU A 15 2.73 -22.04 58.14
C LEU A 15 3.16 -22.59 56.77
N LEU A 16 2.51 -23.64 56.25
CA LEU A 16 2.82 -24.23 54.94
C LEU A 16 1.98 -23.68 53.79
N ILE A 17 0.99 -22.82 54.07
CA ILE A 17 0.24 -22.09 53.03
C ILE A 17 0.95 -20.74 52.79
N GLY A 18 2.22 -20.84 52.41
CA GLY A 18 2.96 -19.71 51.86
C GLY A 18 2.40 -19.39 50.48
N CYS A 19 2.02 -18.13 50.27
CA CYS A 19 1.58 -17.60 48.99
C CYS A 19 2.47 -18.09 47.86
N ASN A 20 1.90 -18.88 46.95
CA ASN A 20 2.45 -19.00 45.61
C ASN A 20 2.27 -17.64 44.95
N GLU A 21 3.30 -16.79 45.04
CA GLU A 21 3.43 -15.62 44.18
C GLU A 21 3.50 -16.15 42.76
N THR A 22 2.36 -16.09 42.05
CA THR A 22 2.38 -16.21 40.61
C THR A 22 3.30 -15.10 40.12
N PRO A 23 4.40 -15.42 39.41
CA PRO A 23 5.24 -14.36 38.88
C PRO A 23 4.34 -13.47 38.00
N PRO A 24 4.49 -12.14 38.06
CA PRO A 24 3.74 -11.25 37.19
C PRO A 24 3.99 -11.73 35.77
N THR A 25 2.93 -12.19 35.10
CA THR A 25 2.97 -12.44 33.67
C THR A 25 3.17 -11.07 33.05
N GLU A 26 4.41 -10.73 32.72
CA GLU A 26 4.69 -9.55 31.91
C GLU A 26 3.82 -9.67 30.66
N PRO A 27 2.96 -8.68 30.36
CA PRO A 27 2.28 -8.67 29.08
C PRO A 27 3.40 -8.56 28.06
N ILE A 28 3.64 -9.63 27.30
CA ILE A 28 4.54 -9.59 26.14
C ILE A 28 3.92 -8.53 25.23
N PRO A 29 4.48 -7.31 25.13
CA PRO A 29 4.10 -6.44 24.06
C PRO A 29 4.86 -7.05 22.89
N VAL A 30 4.20 -7.94 22.14
CA VAL A 30 4.53 -8.03 20.72
C VAL A 30 4.06 -6.69 20.16
N LEU A 31 4.89 -5.66 20.38
CA LEU A 31 4.85 -4.46 19.59
C LEU A 31 5.24 -4.96 18.22
N GLU A 32 4.25 -5.43 17.46
CA GLU A 32 4.41 -5.69 16.05
C GLU A 32 5.03 -4.41 15.51
N LYS A 33 6.29 -4.53 15.12
CA LYS A 33 7.00 -3.48 14.44
C LYS A 33 6.23 -3.33 13.14
N PHE A 34 5.27 -2.40 13.11
CA PHE A 34 4.67 -1.92 11.88
C PHE A 34 5.86 -1.54 11.00
N CYS A 35 6.21 -2.44 10.07
CA CYS A 35 7.15 -2.08 9.04
C CYS A 35 6.44 -0.96 8.31
N ASN A 36 7.00 0.25 8.38
CA ASN A 36 6.51 1.32 7.54
C ASN A 36 6.42 0.74 6.11
N PRO A 37 5.28 0.90 5.42
CA PRO A 37 5.17 0.42 4.06
C PRO A 37 6.39 0.89 3.27
N ILE A 38 7.06 -0.05 2.61
CA ILE A 38 8.19 0.28 1.77
C ILE A 38 7.63 1.14 0.63
N LYS A 39 8.10 2.39 0.57
CA LYS A 39 7.75 3.32 -0.49
C LYS A 39 8.69 3.05 -1.66
N GLU A 40 8.13 2.61 -2.78
CA GLU A 40 8.87 2.28 -4.00
C GLU A 40 8.62 3.33 -5.08
N VAL A 41 9.56 3.49 -6.01
CA VAL A 41 9.53 4.53 -7.05
C VAL A 41 9.74 3.91 -8.42
N ILE A 42 8.84 4.23 -9.36
CA ILE A 42 8.92 3.88 -10.78
C ILE A 42 9.22 5.16 -11.55
N ASN A 43 10.43 5.25 -12.11
CA ASN A 43 10.78 6.36 -12.99
C ASN A 43 10.09 6.20 -14.35
N ILE A 44 9.45 7.27 -14.83
CA ILE A 44 8.77 7.33 -16.11
C ILE A 44 9.61 8.15 -17.08
N CYS A 45 9.93 7.55 -18.21
CA CYS A 45 10.57 8.21 -19.34
C CYS A 45 10.19 7.46 -20.62
N CYS A 46 9.02 7.77 -21.18
CA CYS A 46 8.50 7.08 -22.36
C CYS A 46 7.81 8.04 -23.33
N SER A 47 7.83 7.68 -24.61
CA SER A 47 7.10 8.40 -25.65
C SER A 47 5.64 7.96 -25.68
N VAL A 48 4.73 8.92 -25.80
CA VAL A 48 3.29 8.69 -25.93
C VAL A 48 2.74 9.40 -27.15
N GLN A 49 1.71 8.82 -27.76
CA GLN A 49 0.98 9.50 -28.82
C GLN A 49 -0.10 10.38 -28.19
N ASP A 50 0.02 11.67 -28.44
CA ASP A 50 -0.93 12.69 -28.08
C ASP A 50 -1.90 12.96 -29.26
N PRO A 51 -3.22 12.92 -29.04
CA PRO A 51 -4.21 13.11 -30.09
C PRO A 51 -4.23 14.53 -30.69
N MET A 52 -3.71 15.54 -29.99
CA MET A 52 -3.71 16.93 -30.43
C MET A 52 -2.32 17.46 -30.80
N ALA A 53 -1.29 17.06 -30.05
CA ALA A 53 0.09 17.55 -30.23
C ALA A 53 0.98 16.58 -31.03
N GLY A 54 0.53 15.36 -31.29
CA GLY A 54 1.32 14.36 -31.99
C GLY A 54 2.21 13.56 -31.04
N ALA A 55 3.48 13.38 -31.36
CA ALA A 55 4.37 12.61 -30.50
C ALA A 55 4.87 13.47 -29.33
N CYS A 56 4.64 13.00 -28.09
CA CYS A 56 5.07 13.65 -26.86
C CYS A 56 5.89 12.70 -25.98
N GLN A 57 6.53 13.23 -24.96
CA GLN A 57 7.25 12.43 -23.96
C GLN A 57 6.65 12.65 -22.57
N VAL A 58 6.43 11.57 -21.82
CA VAL A 58 6.09 11.64 -20.41
C VAL A 58 7.36 11.42 -19.59
N MET A 59 7.65 12.35 -18.69
CA MET A 59 8.79 12.30 -17.78
C MET A 59 8.34 12.53 -16.36
N GLY A 60 8.81 11.72 -15.41
CA GLY A 60 8.47 11.88 -14.00
C GLY A 60 8.65 10.60 -13.21
N GLU A 61 7.86 10.45 -12.16
CA GLU A 61 7.88 9.28 -11.31
C GLU A 61 6.49 8.92 -10.77
N VAL A 62 6.31 7.62 -10.52
CA VAL A 62 5.22 7.11 -9.71
C VAL A 62 5.80 6.54 -8.43
N THR A 63 5.39 7.10 -7.32
CA THR A 63 5.71 6.55 -6.01
C THR A 63 4.54 5.71 -5.52
N TYR A 64 4.79 4.51 -4.99
CA TYR A 64 3.73 3.65 -4.46
C TYR A 64 4.10 2.96 -3.16
N THR A 65 3.07 2.56 -2.40
CA THR A 65 3.19 1.59 -1.31
C THR A 65 2.31 0.40 -1.61
N HIS A 66 2.82 -0.80 -1.34
CA HIS A 66 2.17 -2.06 -1.61
C HIS A 66 2.10 -2.90 -0.33
N GLU A 67 0.89 -3.23 0.12
CA GLU A 67 0.65 -3.94 1.38
C GLU A 67 -0.35 -5.08 1.18
N ILE A 68 0.00 -6.30 1.58
CA ILE A 68 -0.93 -7.44 1.61
C ILE A 68 -1.67 -7.39 2.95
N ILE A 69 -2.99 -7.19 2.92
CA ILE A 69 -3.83 -7.01 4.13
C ILE A 69 -4.36 -8.34 4.65
N ASP A 70 -4.81 -9.22 3.75
CA ASP A 70 -5.41 -10.51 4.14
C ASP A 70 -4.91 -11.61 3.21
N LEU A 71 -4.37 -12.66 3.83
CA LEU A 71 -4.11 -13.96 3.21
C LEU A 71 -5.30 -14.84 3.64
N GLN A 72 -6.41 -14.79 2.89
CA GLN A 72 -7.57 -15.63 3.18
C GLN A 72 -7.12 -17.09 3.24
N SER A 73 -7.09 -17.65 4.44
CA SER A 73 -6.48 -18.95 4.69
C SER A 73 -7.30 -20.07 4.06
N THR A 74 -6.61 -20.93 3.30
CA THR A 74 -6.88 -22.36 3.00
C THR A 74 -7.86 -22.78 1.92
N GLN A 75 -8.67 -21.91 1.28
CA GLN A 75 -9.55 -22.37 0.17
C GLN A 75 -9.62 -21.48 -1.07
N SER A 76 -9.16 -20.23 -0.99
CA SER A 76 -9.10 -19.32 -2.13
C SER A 76 -7.73 -18.66 -2.15
N GLU A 77 -6.94 -18.94 -3.19
CA GLU A 77 -5.62 -18.34 -3.47
C GLU A 77 -5.76 -16.86 -3.87
N ILE A 78 -6.52 -16.07 -3.12
CA ILE A 78 -6.79 -14.65 -3.41
C ILE A 78 -6.33 -13.83 -2.21
N SER A 79 -5.44 -12.88 -2.47
CA SER A 79 -4.90 -11.93 -1.51
C SER A 79 -5.55 -10.56 -1.70
N LEU A 80 -5.93 -9.91 -0.60
CA LEU A 80 -6.35 -8.51 -0.61
C LEU A 80 -5.11 -7.61 -0.51
N VAL A 81 -4.86 -6.82 -1.54
CA VAL A 81 -3.72 -5.90 -1.63
C VAL A 81 -4.23 -4.47 -1.54
N ARG A 82 -3.63 -3.69 -0.63
CA ARG A 82 -3.79 -2.24 -0.58
C ARG A 82 -2.62 -1.59 -1.32
N VAL A 83 -2.96 -0.73 -2.27
CA VAL A 83 -2.00 0.05 -3.05
C VAL A 83 -2.28 1.52 -2.85
N GLN A 84 -1.27 2.29 -2.46
CA GLN A 84 -1.30 3.75 -2.53
C GLN A 84 -0.38 4.18 -3.65
N ILE A 85 -0.86 5.02 -4.56
CA ILE A 85 -0.14 5.47 -5.75
C ILE A 85 -0.11 7.00 -5.73
N GLU A 86 1.05 7.58 -5.97
CA GLU A 86 1.30 9.01 -6.11
C GLU A 86 2.04 9.21 -7.45
N MET A 87 1.43 9.96 -8.36
CA MET A 87 1.99 10.32 -9.66
C MET A 87 2.46 11.77 -9.62
N GLU A 88 3.70 12.00 -10.06
CA GLU A 88 4.25 13.32 -10.36
C GLU A 88 5.02 13.23 -11.68
N ALA A 89 4.46 13.79 -12.74
CA ALA A 89 5.04 13.75 -14.07
C ALA A 89 4.73 15.01 -14.88
N GLU A 90 5.38 15.13 -16.04
CA GLU A 90 5.17 16.19 -17.01
C GLU A 90 5.05 15.58 -18.41
N LEU A 91 4.19 16.18 -19.24
CA LEU A 91 4.09 15.89 -20.66
C LEU A 91 4.86 16.95 -21.46
N CYS A 92 5.94 16.53 -22.11
CA CYS A 92 6.80 17.40 -22.90
C CYS A 92 6.41 17.35 -24.38
N ASP A 93 6.24 18.51 -24.99
CA ASP A 93 6.17 18.65 -26.45
C ASP A 93 7.57 18.45 -27.06
N MET A 94 7.71 17.48 -27.95
CA MET A 94 8.98 17.24 -28.66
C MET A 94 9.27 18.29 -29.74
N PHE A 95 8.28 19.07 -30.15
CA PHE A 95 8.44 20.12 -31.17
C PHE A 95 8.87 21.48 -30.59
N GLY A 96 9.03 21.56 -29.27
CA GLY A 96 9.63 22.73 -28.61
C GLY A 96 8.77 23.98 -28.68
N MET A 97 7.44 23.85 -28.81
CA MET A 97 6.55 25.01 -28.70
C MET A 97 6.62 25.57 -27.28
N ILE A 98 6.65 26.91 -27.15
CA ILE A 98 6.62 27.56 -25.84
C ILE A 98 5.20 27.50 -25.30
N HIS A 99 4.96 26.62 -24.33
CA HIS A 99 3.70 26.51 -23.60
C HIS A 99 3.95 26.46 -22.09
N PRO A 100 2.94 26.78 -21.26
CA PRO A 100 3.00 26.49 -19.82
C PRO A 100 3.23 24.99 -19.59
N PRO A 101 3.91 24.59 -18.50
CA PRO A 101 4.21 23.18 -18.24
C PRO A 101 2.91 22.36 -18.14
N TRP A 102 2.91 21.19 -18.78
CA TRP A 102 1.82 20.22 -18.73
C TRP A 102 2.08 19.21 -17.62
N GLY A 103 1.96 19.68 -16.38
CA GLY A 103 2.15 18.86 -15.19
C GLY A 103 1.00 17.88 -14.97
N ILE A 104 1.34 16.70 -14.45
CA ILE A 104 0.44 15.58 -14.22
C ILE A 104 0.66 15.13 -12.78
N VAL A 105 -0.32 15.39 -11.93
CA VAL A 105 -0.24 15.08 -10.51
C VAL A 105 -1.51 14.37 -10.08
N GLY A 106 -1.37 13.31 -9.29
CA GLY A 106 -2.51 12.67 -8.65
C GLY A 106 -2.10 11.66 -7.60
N SER A 107 -3.03 11.35 -6.70
CA SER A 107 -2.84 10.34 -5.68
C SER A 107 -4.11 9.51 -5.53
N SER A 108 -3.96 8.21 -5.27
CA SER A 108 -5.07 7.32 -4.97
C SER A 108 -4.68 6.25 -3.95
N VAL A 109 -5.68 5.74 -3.25
CA VAL A 109 -5.58 4.56 -2.40
C VAL A 109 -6.64 3.58 -2.88
N ASP A 110 -6.22 2.37 -3.21
CA ASP A 110 -7.04 1.34 -3.81
C ASP A 110 -6.86 0.00 -3.09
N PHE A 111 -7.92 -0.80 -3.08
CA PHE A 111 -7.93 -2.15 -2.53
C PHE A 111 -8.31 -3.10 -3.65
N VAL A 112 -7.42 -4.04 -3.97
CA VAL A 112 -7.57 -4.96 -5.10
C VAL A 112 -7.39 -6.40 -4.65
N TYR A 113 -8.15 -7.31 -5.25
CA TYR A 113 -8.03 -8.75 -5.01
C TYR A 113 -7.14 -9.35 -6.10
N VAL A 114 -6.05 -9.99 -5.69
CA VAL A 114 -5.02 -10.55 -6.58
C VAL A 114 -4.91 -12.05 -6.29
N SER A 115 -4.97 -12.91 -7.31
CA SER A 115 -4.78 -14.35 -7.13
C SER A 115 -3.29 -14.73 -7.04
N GLU A 116 -2.91 -15.95 -6.62
CA GLU A 116 -1.48 -16.36 -6.53
C GLU A 116 -0.74 -16.26 -7.88
N GLU A 117 -1.37 -16.65 -8.98
CA GLU A 117 -0.84 -16.47 -10.34
C GLU A 117 -1.17 -15.07 -10.93
N GLY A 118 -1.83 -14.22 -10.14
CA GLY A 118 -2.73 -13.19 -10.61
C GLY A 118 -2.10 -11.83 -10.84
N VAL A 119 -2.50 -11.23 -11.94
CA VAL A 119 -2.30 -9.82 -12.27
C VAL A 119 -3.65 -9.12 -12.14
N TYR A 120 -3.71 -8.00 -11.43
CA TYR A 120 -4.83 -7.08 -11.47
C TYR A 120 -4.46 -5.82 -12.25
N LEU A 121 -5.28 -5.43 -13.23
CA LEU A 121 -5.08 -4.21 -14.01
C LEU A 121 -5.88 -3.07 -13.41
N LEU A 122 -5.19 -2.15 -12.73
CA LEU A 122 -5.76 -0.94 -12.16
C LEU A 122 -5.54 0.24 -13.11
N GLN A 123 -6.61 0.81 -13.66
CA GLN A 123 -6.51 1.95 -14.57
C GLN A 123 -6.80 3.26 -13.84
N LYS A 124 -5.96 4.27 -14.05
CA LYS A 124 -6.14 5.63 -13.52
C LYS A 124 -6.07 6.66 -14.63
N ALA A 125 -6.88 7.70 -14.48
CA ALA A 125 -6.88 8.86 -15.36
C ALA A 125 -6.37 10.07 -14.58
N TYR A 126 -5.33 10.72 -15.10
CA TYR A 126 -4.73 11.90 -14.50
C TYR A 126 -5.02 13.12 -15.37
N PRO A 127 -5.58 14.21 -14.81
CA PRO A 127 -5.74 15.46 -15.53
C PRO A 127 -4.36 16.06 -15.84
N ILE A 128 -4.25 16.67 -17.02
CA ILE A 128 -3.03 17.36 -17.44
C ILE A 128 -3.22 18.85 -17.16
N CYS A 129 -2.38 19.42 -16.31
CA CYS A 129 -2.40 20.84 -15.96
C CYS A 129 -2.22 21.70 -17.22
N ASN A 130 -2.92 22.84 -17.26
CA ASN A 130 -2.98 23.73 -18.44
C ASN A 130 -3.55 23.05 -19.70
N ARG A 131 -4.23 21.89 -19.56
CA ARG A 131 -4.76 21.14 -20.69
C ARG A 131 -6.02 20.32 -20.33
N ASN A 132 -7.18 20.96 -20.45
CA ASN A 132 -8.47 20.37 -20.06
C ASN A 132 -9.12 19.46 -21.12
N GLN A 133 -8.52 19.31 -22.29
CA GLN A 133 -9.05 18.50 -23.39
C GLN A 133 -8.47 17.08 -23.40
N CYS A 134 -7.49 16.79 -22.55
CA CYS A 134 -6.82 15.49 -22.51
C CYS A 134 -6.56 15.04 -21.08
N VAL A 135 -6.45 13.73 -20.91
CA VAL A 135 -6.01 13.07 -19.69
C VAL A 135 -4.92 12.06 -20.02
N LEU A 136 -4.01 11.85 -19.08
CA LEU A 136 -3.09 10.72 -19.14
C LEU A 136 -3.77 9.51 -18.51
N ILE A 137 -3.93 8.45 -19.29
CA ILE A 137 -4.37 7.17 -18.78
C ILE A 137 -3.14 6.32 -18.47
N VAL A 138 -3.08 5.81 -17.26
CA VAL A 138 -2.02 4.90 -16.80
C VAL A 138 -2.68 3.60 -16.38
N GLN A 139 -2.19 2.50 -16.93
CA GLN A 139 -2.58 1.17 -16.52
C GLN A 139 -1.48 0.62 -15.61
N TYR A 140 -1.85 0.33 -14.37
CA TYR A 140 -1.00 -0.29 -13.37
C TYR A 140 -1.24 -1.80 -13.34
N LEU A 141 -0.15 -2.57 -13.34
CA LEU A 141 -0.12 -4.00 -13.15
C LEU A 141 0.15 -4.26 -11.67
N VAL A 142 -0.89 -4.60 -10.91
CA VAL A 142 -0.75 -4.92 -9.48
C VAL A 142 -0.65 -6.44 -9.32
N THR A 143 0.39 -6.88 -8.62
CA THR A 143 0.67 -8.28 -8.30
C THR A 143 0.84 -8.42 -6.78
N THR A 144 1.05 -9.63 -6.29
CA THR A 144 1.45 -9.86 -4.89
C THR A 144 2.89 -9.44 -4.58
N GLU A 145 3.71 -9.17 -5.61
CA GLU A 145 5.11 -8.77 -5.45
C GLU A 145 5.31 -7.25 -5.56
N GLY A 146 4.40 -6.54 -6.23
CA GLY A 146 4.51 -5.10 -6.44
C GLY A 146 3.65 -4.57 -7.57
N VAL A 147 3.99 -3.34 -8.01
CA VAL A 147 3.24 -2.58 -9.02
C VAL A 147 4.13 -2.27 -10.21
N GLY A 148 3.63 -2.51 -11.43
CA GLY A 148 4.27 -2.12 -12.68
C GLY A 148 3.41 -1.18 -13.52
N ILE A 149 3.99 -0.56 -14.56
CA ILE A 149 3.28 0.27 -15.53
C ILE A 149 3.45 -0.34 -16.93
N PRO A 150 2.59 -1.30 -17.33
CA PRO A 150 2.68 -1.91 -18.65
C PRO A 150 2.32 -0.95 -19.78
N ASN A 151 1.37 -0.05 -19.56
CA ASN A 151 0.83 0.82 -20.61
C ASN A 151 0.49 2.22 -20.08
N MET A 152 0.66 3.21 -20.95
CA MET A 152 0.31 4.61 -20.70
C MET A 152 0.00 5.30 -22.02
N TRP A 153 -1.05 6.11 -22.06
CA TRP A 153 -1.44 6.86 -23.27
C TRP A 153 -2.22 8.12 -22.92
N VAL A 154 -2.21 9.10 -23.83
CA VAL A 154 -3.01 10.32 -23.71
C VAL A 154 -4.34 10.11 -24.41
N MET A 155 -5.43 10.44 -23.73
CA MET A 155 -6.79 10.30 -24.25
C MET A 155 -7.45 11.68 -24.30
N GLN A 156 -8.09 11.99 -25.42
CA GLN A 156 -8.92 13.20 -25.55
C GLN A 156 -10.23 13.01 -24.77
N ILE A 157 -10.62 14.02 -24.01
CA ILE A 157 -11.93 14.07 -23.36
C ILE A 157 -12.91 14.65 -24.37
N ASP A 158 -13.91 13.87 -24.76
CA ASP A 158 -15.05 14.39 -25.49
C ASP A 158 -15.81 15.35 -24.58
N LYS A 159 -15.84 16.63 -24.98
CA LYS A 159 -16.81 17.56 -24.39
C LYS A 159 -18.13 17.21 -25.05
N ASP A 160 -18.96 16.43 -24.36
CA ASP A 160 -20.37 16.39 -24.69
C ASP A 160 -20.87 17.84 -24.79
N THR A 161 -21.38 18.17 -25.98
CA THR A 161 -21.82 19.49 -26.47
C THR A 161 -22.67 20.29 -25.52
#